data_AF-A0A6S6RY67-F1
#
_entry.id   AF-A0A6S6RY67-F1
#
_cell.length_a   1.000
_cell.length_b   1.000
_cell.length_c   1.000
_cell.angle_alpha   90.00
_cell.angle_beta   90.00
_cell.angle_gamma   90.00
#
_symmetry.space_group_name_H-M   'P 1'
#
loop_
_entity.id
_entity.type
_entity.pdbx_description
1 polymer ?
#
loop_
_entity_poly.entity_id
_entity_poly.type
_entity_poly.pdbx_seq_one_letter_code
_entity_poly.pdbx_strand_id
1 'polypeptide(L)' 'MIEQLIQQSAEQILAREYSENVILEISLPINVEQKFADKLRNLSRGALNLTCKS' A
#
# COMPACT_ATOMS: atom_id res chain seq x y z
N MET A 1 0.05 9.15 7.06
CA MET A 1 0.79 9.50 5.83
C MET A 1 0.62 8.45 4.72
N ILE A 2 0.80 7.15 4.99
CA ILE A 2 0.54 6.07 4.01
C ILE A 2 -0.94 5.99 3.60
N GLU A 3 -1.88 6.15 4.54
CA GLU A 3 -3.31 6.17 4.20
C GLU A 3 -3.69 7.31 3.23
N GLN A 4 -2.99 8.45 3.30
CA GLN A 4 -3.20 9.55 2.34
C GLN A 4 -2.64 9.20 0.96
N LEU A 5 -1.54 8.44 0.89
CA LEU A 5 -1.00 7.95 -0.37
C LEU A 5 -2.00 6.99 -1.04
N ILE A 6 -2.61 6.08 -0.26
CA ILE A 6 -3.64 5.14 -0.73
C ILE A 6 -4.89 5.89 -1.23
N GLN A 7 -5.33 6.91 -0.50
CA GLN A 7 -6.47 7.73 -0.92
C GLN A 7 -6.19 8.51 -2.22
N GLN A 8 -4.95 8.98 -2.45
CA GLN A 8 -4.57 9.69 -3.67
C GLN A 8 -4.53 8.82 -4.92
N SER A 9 -4.39 7.51 -4.76
CA SER A 9 -4.37 6.55 -5.86
C SER A 9 -5.76 5.99 -6.23
N ALA A 10 -6.83 6.55 -5.66
CA ALA A 10 -8.22 6.11 -5.82
C ALA A 10 -8.48 4.69 -5.27
N GLU A 11 -7.73 4.30 -4.23
CA GLU A 11 -7.72 2.96 -3.68
C GLU A 11 -8.44 2.92 -2.33
N GLN A 12 -9.09 1.79 -2.03
CA GLN A 12 -9.76 1.56 -0.75
C GLN A 12 -8.91 0.66 0.13
N ILE A 13 -8.79 1.04 1.41
CA ILE A 13 -8.26 0.18 2.46
C ILE A 13 -9.37 -0.81 2.83
N LEU A 14 -9.13 -2.08 2.56
CA LEU A 14 -10.04 -3.20 2.83
C LEU A 14 -9.97 -3.65 4.29
N ALA A 15 -8.76 -3.69 4.85
CA ALA A 15 -8.54 -4.10 6.24
C ALA A 15 -7.30 -3.41 6.83
N ARG A 16 -7.31 -3.29 8.16
CA ARG A 16 -6.19 -2.78 8.96
C ARG A 16 -5.95 -3.73 10.12
N GLU A 17 -4.73 -4.26 10.21
CA GLU A 17 -4.30 -5.08 11.34
C GLU A 17 -3.17 -4.35 12.06
N TYR A 18 -3.34 -4.19 13.37
CA TYR A 18 -2.39 -3.48 14.24
C TYR A 18 -1.79 -4.45 15.25
N SER A 19 -0.59 -4.94 14.93
CA SER A 19 0.22 -5.83 15.78
C SER A 19 1.59 -5.17 15.99
N GLU A 20 2.67 -5.94 16.19
CA GLU A 20 4.04 -5.39 16.16
C GLU A 20 4.39 -4.73 14.82
N ASN A 21 3.75 -5.20 13.74
CA ASN A 21 3.76 -4.57 12.42
C ASN A 21 2.33 -4.13 12.06
N VAL A 22 2.22 -3.04 11.30
CA VAL A 22 0.93 -2.61 10.73
C VAL A 22 0.77 -3.23 9.35
N ILE A 23 -0.28 -4.01 9.16
CA ILE A 23 -0.63 -4.60 7.87
C ILE A 23 -1.85 -3.86 7.33
N LEU A 24 -1.74 -3.36 6.10
CA LEU A 24 -2.82 -2.71 5.38
C LEU A 24 -3.18 -3.55 4.16
N GLU A 25 -4.44 -3.97 4.09
CA GLU A 25 -4.97 -4.60 2.89
C GLU A 25 -5.64 -3.51 2.04
N ILE A 26 -5.25 -3.43 0.77
CA ILE A 26 -5.71 -2.40 -0.16
C ILE A 26 -6.19 -3.03 -1.47
N SER A 27 -7.22 -2.44 -2.06
CA SER A 27 -7.68 -2.81 -3.41
C SER A 27 -7.01 -1.92 -4.44
N LEU A 28 -6.28 -2.54 -5.38
CA LEU A 28 -5.54 -1.86 -6.43
C LEU A 28 -6.06 -2.25 -7.82
N PRO A 29 -6.30 -1.29 -8.73
CA PRO A 29 -6.40 -1.59 -10.16
C PRO A 29 -5.09 -2.21 -10.69
N ILE A 30 -5.20 -3.26 -11.51
CA ILE A 30 -4.03 -4.03 -11.97
C ILE A 30 -3.01 -3.17 -12.77
N ASN A 31 -3.48 -2.09 -13.38
CA ASN A 31 -2.65 -1.16 -14.15
C ASN A 31 -1.86 -0.17 -13.29
N VAL A 32 -2.13 -0.04 -11.98
CA VAL A 32 -1.44 0.91 -11.09
C VAL A 32 -0.53 0.23 -10.07
N GLU A 33 -0.58 -1.09 -9.93
CA GLU A 33 0.16 -1.87 -8.93
C GLU A 33 1.66 -1.54 -8.90
N GLN A 34 2.35 -1.62 -10.04
CA GLN A 34 3.79 -1.32 -10.11
C GLN A 34 4.10 0.13 -9.73
N LYS A 35 3.30 1.08 -10.24
CA LYS A 35 3.48 2.50 -9.96
C LYS A 35 3.26 2.82 -8.47
N PHE A 36 2.30 2.14 -7.84
CA PHE A 36 2.05 2.25 -6.41
C PHE A 36 3.20 1.64 -5.61
N ALA A 37 3.68 0.45 -5.99
CA ALA A 37 4.83 -0.20 -5.34
C ALA A 37 6.10 0.67 -5.39
N ASP A 38 6.40 1.29 -6.54
CA ASP A 38 7.55 2.18 -6.67
C ASP A 38 7.41 3.44 -5.81
N LYS A 39 6.22 4.05 -5.77
CA LYS A 39 5.94 5.18 -4.87
C LYS A 39 6.10 4.80 -3.40
N LEU A 40 5.57 3.64 -3.01
CA LEU A 40 5.65 3.12 -1.65
C LEU A 40 7.12 2.89 -1.24
N ARG A 41 7.91 2.27 -2.13
CA ARG A 41 9.34 2.06 -1.92
C ARG A 41 10.09 3.38 -1.78
N ASN A 42 9.83 4.35 -2.66
CA ASN A 42 10.49 5.65 -2.61
C ASN A 42 10.15 6.43 -1.34
N LEU A 43 8.87 6.46 -0.94
CA LEU A 43 8.41 7.17 0.25
C LEU A 43 8.95 6.55 1.55
N SER A 44 9.01 5.23 1.60
CA SER A 44 9.52 4.48 2.75
C SER A 44 11.04 4.29 2.75
N ARG A 45 11.75 4.77 1.71
CA ARG A 45 13.17 4.49 1.46
C ARG A 45 13.47 2.98 1.49
N GLY A 46 12.52 2.17 1.00
CA GLY A 46 12.61 0.71 0.94
C GLY A 46 12.15 -0.03 2.21
N ALA A 47 11.64 0.66 3.22
CA ALA A 47 11.17 0.02 4.45
C ALA A 47 9.79 -0.66 4.32
N LEU A 48 8.99 -0.29 3.31
CA LEU A 48 7.66 -0.85 3.07
C LEU A 48 7.63 -1.66 1.78
N ASN A 49 6.99 -2.83 1.83
CA ASN A 49 6.79 -3.72 0.69
C ASN A 49 5.31 -3.89 0.40
N LEU A 50 4.97 -3.93 -0.90
CA LEU A 50 3.66 -4.33 -1.38
C LEU A 50 3.71 -5.83 -1.70
N THR A 51 2.74 -6.60 -1.18
CA THR A 51 2.62 -8.04 -1.43
C THR A 51 1.22 -8.36 -1.95
N CYS A 52 1.14 -9.27 -2.91
CA CYS A 52 -0.14 -9.78 -3.39
C CYS A 52 -0.68 -10.80 -2.39
N LYS A 53 -1.94 -10.65 -2.00
CA LYS A 53 -2.65 -11.65 -1.21
C LYS A 53 -2.89 -12.88 -2.08
N SER A 54 -2.36 -14.02 -1.65
CA SER A 54 -2.54 -15.33 -2.30
C SER A 54 -3.87 -15.96 -1.93
#